data_AF-A0A951Q4M9-F1
#
_entry.id   AF-A0A951Q4M9-F1
#
_cell.length_a   1.000
_cell.length_b   1.000
_cell.length_c   1.000
_cell.angle_alpha   90.00
_cell.angle_beta   90.00
_cell.angle_gamma   90.00
#
_symmetry.space_group_name_H-M   'P 1'
#
loop_
_entity.id
_entity.type
_entity.pdbx_description
1 polymer ?
#
loop_
_entity_poly.entity_id
_entity_poly.type
_entity_poly.pdbx_seq_one_letter_code
_entity_poly.pdbx_strand_id
1 'polypeptide(L)' 'MSQDEFSTLPPSITVREIYYYIVIPGFRSQRVSLITTLLDQTIYPTLKIVQLYYQRWQIDMDARANE' A
#
# COMPACT_ATOMS: atom_id res chain seq x y z
N MET A 1 -13.79 2.18 -19.32
CA MET A 1 -13.48 0.86 -19.88
C MET A 1 -14.69 0.32 -20.59
N SER A 2 -14.52 -0.15 -21.82
CA SER A 2 -15.55 -0.94 -22.50
C SER A 2 -15.54 -2.40 -22.00
N GLN A 3 -16.57 -3.16 -22.35
CA GLN A 3 -16.62 -4.59 -22.04
C GLN A 3 -15.50 -5.37 -22.73
N ASP A 4 -15.20 -5.01 -23.98
CA ASP A 4 -14.10 -5.61 -24.75
C ASP A 4 -12.77 -5.33 -24.07
N GLU A 5 -12.55 -4.09 -23.62
CA GLU A 5 -11.33 -3.68 -22.91
C GLU A 5 -11.18 -4.41 -21.56
N PHE A 6 -12.27 -4.59 -20.81
CA PHE A 6 -12.28 -5.38 -19.58
C PHE A 6 -11.92 -6.85 -19.83
N SER A 7 -12.39 -7.42 -20.94
CA SER A 7 -12.12 -8.81 -21.30
C SER A 7 -10.65 -9.06 -21.65
N THR A 8 -9.85 -8.01 -21.90
CA THR A 8 -8.41 -8.12 -22.12
C THR A 8 -7.58 -8.20 -20.84
N LEU A 9 -8.17 -7.92 -19.68
CA LEU A 9 -7.46 -7.99 -18.41
C LEU A 9 -7.10 -9.44 -18.06
N PRO A 10 -5.96 -9.67 -17.40
CA PRO A 10 -5.61 -10.99 -16.92
C PRO A 10 -6.65 -11.47 -15.88
N PRO A 11 -6.95 -12.79 -15.82
CA PRO A 11 -7.92 -13.34 -14.88
C PRO A 11 -7.47 -13.22 -13.41
N SER A 12 -6.17 -13.01 -13.19
CA SER A 12 -5.57 -12.82 -11.86
C SER A 12 -4.31 -11.96 -11.95
N ILE A 13 -3.98 -11.27 -10.86
CA ILE A 13 -2.73 -10.52 -10.72
C ILE A 13 -1.97 -11.07 -9.52
N THR A 14 -0.68 -11.35 -9.69
CA THR A 14 0.19 -11.71 -8.57
C THR A 14 0.53 -10.46 -7.79
N VAL A 15 0.31 -10.52 -6.48
CA VAL A 15 0.62 -9.44 -5.56
C VAL A 15 1.49 -9.96 -4.42
N ARG A 16 2.20 -9.03 -3.81
CA ARG A 16 2.91 -9.23 -2.56
C ARG A 16 2.10 -8.56 -1.45
N GLU A 17 1.87 -9.32 -0.39
CA GLU A 17 1.23 -8.83 0.83
C GLU A 17 2.29 -8.65 1.93
N ILE A 18 2.28 -7.47 2.55
CA ILE A 18 3.16 -7.11 3.66
C ILE A 18 2.27 -6.82 4.88
N TYR A 19 2.40 -7.66 5.90
CA TYR A 19 1.76 -7.45 7.20
C TYR A 19 2.74 -6.83 8.17
N TYR A 20 2.33 -5.75 8.84
CA TYR A 20 3.13 -5.14 9.91
C TYR A 20 2.28 -4.48 10.99
N TYR A 21 2.89 -4.31 12.15
CA TYR A 21 2.30 -3.66 13.33
C TYR A 21 2.77 -2.21 13.42
N ILE A 22 1.86 -1.33 13.83
CA ILE A 22 2.19 0.05 14.17
C ILE A 22 2.26 0.14 15.69
N VAL A 23 3.45 0.43 16.20
CA VAL A 23 3.73 0.56 17.64
C VAL A 23 3.90 2.02 18.09
N ILE A 24 3.51 2.97 17.25
CA ILE A 24 3.64 4.40 17.53
C ILE A 24 2.41 4.87 18.31
N PRO A 25 2.57 5.46 19.52
CA PRO A 25 1.47 6.04 20.27
C PRO A 25 0.70 7.08 19.44
N GLY A 26 -0.63 7.09 19.54
CA GLY A 26 -1.50 7.99 18.79
C GLY A 26 -2.01 7.45 17.45
N PHE A 27 -1.49 6.33 16.95
CA PHE A 27 -2.07 5.66 15.78
C PHE A 27 -3.27 4.81 16.15
N ARG A 28 -4.41 5.07 15.50
CA ARG A 28 -5.65 4.30 15.70
C ARG A 28 -5.53 2.87 15.19
N SER A 29 -4.90 2.67 14.02
CA SER A 29 -4.68 1.34 13.45
C SER A 29 -3.39 0.75 13.98
N GLN A 30 -3.48 -0.44 14.59
CA GLN A 30 -2.32 -1.15 15.13
C GLN A 30 -1.76 -2.23 14.19
N ARG A 31 -2.48 -2.54 13.12
CA ARG A 31 -2.11 -3.55 12.12
C ARG A 31 -2.44 -3.02 10.73
N VAL A 32 -1.55 -3.26 9.78
CA VAL A 32 -1.72 -2.87 8.37
C VAL A 32 -1.35 -4.06 7.48
N SER A 33 -2.23 -4.34 6.50
CA SER A 33 -1.93 -5.16 5.34
C SER A 33 -1.67 -4.25 4.15
N LEU A 34 -0.45 -4.27 3.63
CA LEU A 34 -0.06 -3.50 2.47
C LEU A 34 0.09 -4.43 1.26
N ILE A 35 -0.72 -4.20 0.23
CA ILE A 35 -0.71 -4.97 -1.01
C ILE A 35 0.03 -4.19 -2.09
N THR A 36 0.95 -4.86 -2.80
CA THR A 36 1.74 -4.23 -3.87
C THR A 36 2.08 -5.21 -4.99
N THR A 37 2.30 -4.71 -6.20
CA THR A 37 2.83 -5.47 -7.35
C THR A 37 4.36 -5.41 -7.43
N LEU A 38 5.04 -4.79 -6.45
CA LEU A 38 6.49 -4.80 -6.31
C LEU A 38 6.96 -6.13 -5.69
N LEU A 39 7.14 -7.15 -6.54
CA LEU A 39 7.35 -8.53 -6.12
C LEU A 39 8.80 -8.84 -5.69
N ASP A 40 9.80 -8.21 -6.30
CA ASP A 40 11.21 -8.47 -6.02
C ASP A 40 11.63 -7.85 -4.68
N GLN A 41 12.00 -8.68 -3.71
CA GLN A 41 12.35 -8.21 -2.36
C GLN A 41 13.77 -7.65 -2.26
N THR A 42 14.64 -7.98 -3.20
CA THR A 42 16.01 -7.48 -3.29
C THR A 42 16.00 -6.06 -3.82
N ILE A 43 15.23 -5.81 -4.88
CA ILE A 43 15.05 -4.48 -5.47
C ILE A 43 14.12 -3.61 -4.61
N TYR A 44 13.06 -4.21 -4.05
CA TYR A 44 12.07 -3.53 -3.21
C TYR A 44 11.98 -4.14 -1.80
N PRO A 45 12.91 -3.75 -0.91
CA PRO A 45 12.91 -4.22 0.48
C PRO A 45 11.64 -3.82 1.23
N THR A 46 11.15 -4.71 2.09
CA THR A 46 9.91 -4.52 2.89
C THR A 46 9.88 -3.18 3.63
N LEU A 47 10.97 -2.84 4.32
CA LEU A 47 11.04 -1.62 5.13
C LEU A 47 10.93 -0.35 4.29
N LYS A 48 11.45 -0.36 3.06
CA LYS A 48 11.35 0.79 2.15
C LYS A 48 9.93 0.97 1.64
N ILE A 49 9.24 -0.12 1.31
CA ILE A 49 7.83 -0.08 0.91
C ILE A 49 6.95 0.43 2.06
N VAL A 50 7.16 -0.06 3.29
CA VAL A 50 6.44 0.41 4.49
C VAL A 50 6.70 1.90 4.76
N GLN A 51 7.95 2.35 4.60
CA GLN A 51 8.32 3.76 4.75
C GLN A 51 7.61 4.66 3.72
N LEU A 52 7.53 4.23 2.45
CA LEU A 52 6.81 4.96 1.41
C LEU A 52 5.30 5.05 1.72
N TYR A 53 4.70 3.95 2.19
CA TYR A 53 3.30 3.95 2.58
C TYR A 53 3.03 4.91 3.75
N TYR A 54 3.93 4.94 4.73
CA TYR A 54 3.86 5.89 5.84
C TYR A 54 3.94 7.35 5.37
N GLN A 55 4.86 7.67 4.46
CA GLN A 55 4.98 9.02 3.88
C GLN A 55 3.71 9.45 3.15
N ARG A 56 3.09 8.56 2.36
CA ARG A 56 1.80 8.82 1.72
C ARG A 56 0.71 9.14 2.74
N TRP A 57 0.68 8.39 3.84
CA TRP A 57 -0.30 8.60 4.90
C TRP A 57 -0.15 9.94 5.62
N GLN A 58 1.08 10.43 5.82
CA GLN A 58 1.32 11.77 6.38
C GLN A 58 0.69 12.86 5.50
N ILE A 59 0.85 12.76 4.18
CA ILE A 59 0.23 13.70 3.23
C ILE A 59 -1.30 13.65 3.32
N ASP A 60 -1.88 12.44 3.37
CA ASP A 60 -3.34 12.26 3.50
C ASP A 60 -3.88 12.85 4.82
N MET A 61 -3.09 12.83 5.89
CA MET A 61 -3.45 13.41 7.19
C MET A 61 -3.37 14.93 7.19
N ASP A 62 -2.30 15.51 6.62
CA ASP A 62 -2.13 16.96 6.52
C ASP A 62 -3.20 17.60 5.63
N ALA A 63 -3.59 16.93 4.55
CA ALA A 63 -4.65 17.39 3.67
C ALA A 63 -6.02 17.50 4.39
N ARG A 64 -6.30 16.63 5.36
CA ARG A 64 -7.55 16.64 6.15
C ARG A 64 -7.59 17.69 7.26
N ALA A 65 -6.44 18.25 7.64
CA ALA A 65 -6.37 19.29 8.67
C ALA A 65 -6.68 20.70 8.11
N ASN A 66 -6.78 20.82 6.77
CA ASN A 66 -7.01 22.08 6.06
C ASN A 66 -8.42 22.17 5.42
N GLU A 67 -9.34 21.27 5.77
CA GLU A 67 -10.77 21.33 5.42
C GLU A 67 -11.63 21.83 6.59
#